data_AF-A0A938ALS6-F1
#
_entry.id   AF-A0A938ALS6-F1
#
_cell.length_a   1.000
_cell.length_b   1.000
_cell.length_c   1.000
_cell.angle_alpha   90.00
_cell.angle_beta   90.00
_cell.angle_gamma   90.00
#
_symmetry.space_group_name_H-M   'P 1'
#
loop_
_entity.id
_entity.type
_entity.pdbx_description
1 polymer ?
#
loop_
_entity_poly.entity_id
_entity_poly.type
_entity_poly.pdbx_seq_one_letter_code
_entity_poly.pdbx_strand_id
1 'polypeptide(L)'
;LGFSGGTLDKMEAIPGFRVDLTTQQFLAQLRTVGLVLSGQTAELAPADGKLYALRDVTGTVPSIPLIASSVMSKKIASGAQAIVLDVKVGVGAFMPTVAEATKLARRMVEIGRLAGRKVVALISDMNQPLGHAVGNALEVREALDTLAGGGPPDFREHCLHVAAHMLVLAGHAPGLRAARAAAEKALDSGAAREKMRALVAAQGGDAAVIDDPSRLPKAPVIEMVRCDKGGYLAQADARLIGMTAVALGAGRARKGDPIDPSVGIVVHAKVGDRLRAEAPLYTLHASDPEKLRAARQQVAPAFKLTSRVVQPLPLFYRTVR
;
A
#
# COMPACT_ATOMS: atom_id res chain seq x y z
N LEU A 1 -2.58 0.75 12.99
CA LEU A 1 -2.06 2.02 13.54
C LEU A 1 -2.56 3.13 12.63
N GLY A 2 -3.62 3.83 13.05
CA GLY A 2 -4.24 4.89 12.26
C GLY A 2 -4.94 4.39 10.99
N PHE A 3 -5.10 5.29 10.02
CA PHE A 3 -5.84 5.10 8.77
C PHE A 3 -5.08 4.32 7.68
N SER A 4 -3.80 4.02 7.88
CA SER A 4 -2.99 3.27 6.91
C SER A 4 -3.04 1.77 7.19
N GLY A 5 -3.41 0.96 6.18
CA GLY A 5 -3.36 -0.50 6.25
C GLY A 5 -1.93 -1.05 6.26
N GLY A 6 -1.72 -2.18 6.93
CA GLY A 6 -0.43 -2.88 6.99
C GLY A 6 -0.32 -3.97 5.91
N THR A 7 0.82 -4.06 5.22
CA THR A 7 1.05 -5.11 4.22
C THR A 7 0.96 -6.52 4.82
N LEU A 8 1.38 -6.70 6.08
CA LEU A 8 1.32 -7.99 6.75
C LEU A 8 -0.12 -8.41 7.03
N ASP A 9 -0.95 -7.49 7.55
CA ASP A 9 -2.38 -7.75 7.78
C ASP A 9 -3.11 -8.12 6.46
N LYS A 10 -2.69 -7.53 5.33
CA LYS A 10 -3.19 -7.90 4.00
C LYS A 10 -2.80 -9.32 3.62
N MET A 11 -1.52 -9.68 3.78
CA MET A 11 -1.03 -11.01 3.43
C MET A 11 -1.62 -12.12 4.32
N GLU A 12 -1.92 -11.82 5.59
CA GLU A 12 -2.63 -12.73 6.51
C GLU A 12 -4.09 -13.01 6.09
N ALA A 13 -4.65 -12.25 5.14
CA ALA A 13 -5.93 -12.58 4.51
C ALA A 13 -5.86 -13.83 3.62
N ILE A 14 -4.65 -14.24 3.20
CA ILE A 14 -4.44 -15.51 2.50
C ILE A 14 -4.44 -16.63 3.56
N PRO A 15 -5.35 -17.62 3.47
CA PRO A 15 -5.41 -18.70 4.45
C PRO A 15 -4.06 -19.38 4.66
N GLY A 16 -3.60 -19.47 5.91
CA GLY A 16 -2.35 -20.14 6.30
C GLY A 16 -1.06 -19.32 6.11
N PHE A 17 -1.12 -18.14 5.50
CA PHE A 17 0.08 -17.33 5.27
C PHE A 17 0.66 -16.84 6.60
N ARG A 18 1.93 -17.15 6.87
CA ARG A 18 2.62 -16.76 8.11
C ARG A 18 3.53 -15.57 7.88
N VAL A 19 3.53 -14.62 8.81
CA VAL A 19 4.38 -13.41 8.77
C VAL A 19 5.47 -13.42 9.85
N ASP A 20 5.44 -14.37 10.76
CA ASP A 20 6.28 -14.52 11.95
C ASP A 20 7.43 -15.52 11.73
N LEU A 21 8.28 -15.25 10.74
CA LEU A 21 9.42 -16.11 10.45
C LEU A 21 10.56 -15.87 11.46
N THR A 22 11.24 -16.94 11.87
CA THR A 22 12.53 -16.82 12.55
C THR A 22 13.60 -16.31 11.58
N THR A 23 14.68 -15.72 12.09
CA THR A 23 15.82 -15.26 11.27
C THR A 23 16.38 -16.38 10.38
N GLN A 24 16.43 -17.62 10.89
CA GLN A 24 16.90 -18.77 10.11
C GLN A 24 15.97 -19.09 8.93
N GLN A 25 14.65 -19.11 9.17
CA GLN A 25 13.65 -19.34 8.12
C GLN A 25 13.66 -18.22 7.08
N PHE A 26 13.75 -16.96 7.53
CA PHE A 26 13.87 -15.79 6.66
C PHE A 26 15.07 -15.91 5.70
N LEU A 27 16.25 -16.21 6.24
CA LEU A 27 17.47 -16.34 5.43
C LEU A 27 17.42 -17.56 4.50
N ALA A 28 16.86 -18.68 4.95
CA ALA A 28 16.70 -19.87 4.13
C ALA A 28 15.77 -19.61 2.94
N GLN A 29 14.60 -18.99 3.17
CA GLN A 29 13.67 -18.63 2.11
C GLN A 29 14.27 -17.60 1.14
N LEU A 30 15.00 -16.61 1.65
CA LEU A 30 15.65 -15.62 0.79
C LEU A 30 16.65 -16.27 -0.18
N ARG A 31 17.38 -17.30 0.25
CA ARG A 31 18.31 -18.06 -0.61
C ARG A 31 17.61 -18.89 -1.68
N THR A 32 16.44 -19.44 -1.38
CA THR A 32 15.73 -20.37 -2.29
C THR A 32 14.73 -19.66 -3.20
N VAL A 33 13.93 -18.74 -2.66
CA VAL A 33 12.86 -18.03 -3.38
C VAL A 33 13.33 -16.67 -3.92
N GLY A 34 14.27 -16.03 -3.23
CA GLY A 34 14.71 -14.66 -3.54
C GLY A 34 13.75 -13.57 -3.05
N LEU A 35 12.72 -13.93 -2.27
CA LEU A 35 11.68 -13.02 -1.78
C LEU A 35 11.12 -13.50 -0.44
N VAL A 36 10.85 -12.55 0.46
CA VAL A 36 10.28 -12.81 1.78
C VAL A 36 9.49 -11.59 2.27
N LEU A 37 8.34 -11.83 2.90
CA LEU A 37 7.54 -10.80 3.56
C LEU A 37 7.30 -11.21 5.01
N SER A 38 7.99 -10.57 5.95
CA SER A 38 7.91 -10.93 7.36
C SER A 38 7.83 -9.70 8.25
N GLY A 39 7.25 -9.90 9.44
CA GLY A 39 7.26 -8.96 10.54
C GLY A 39 8.66 -8.57 10.98
N GLN A 40 8.74 -7.44 11.68
CA GLN A 40 9.98 -7.04 12.34
C GLN A 40 10.20 -7.94 13.55
N THR A 41 11.35 -8.60 13.62
CA THR A 41 11.75 -9.32 14.84
C THR A 41 12.10 -8.32 15.93
N ALA A 42 12.01 -8.72 17.21
CA ALA A 42 12.35 -7.86 18.34
C ALA A 42 13.83 -7.41 18.34
N GLU A 43 14.69 -8.12 17.60
CA GLU A 43 16.11 -7.85 17.45
C GLU A 43 16.42 -6.79 16.38
N LEU A 44 15.48 -6.49 15.49
CA LEU A 44 15.69 -5.53 14.41
C LEU A 44 15.49 -4.09 14.91
N ALA A 45 16.60 -3.37 15.12
CA ALA A 45 16.60 -1.98 15.60
C ALA A 45 15.78 -1.78 16.90
N PRO A 46 16.12 -2.47 18.01
CA PRO A 46 15.31 -2.49 19.24
C PRO A 46 15.14 -1.11 19.89
N ALA A 47 16.13 -0.23 19.74
CA ALA A 47 16.04 1.15 20.21
C ALA A 47 14.94 1.95 19.49
N ASP A 48 14.77 1.73 18.18
CA ASP A 48 13.70 2.36 17.41
C ASP A 48 12.33 1.89 17.88
N GLY A 49 12.16 0.59 18.15
CA GLY A 49 10.89 0.04 18.66
C GLY A 49 10.44 0.71 19.97
N LYS A 50 11.37 0.88 20.93
CA LYS A 50 11.09 1.59 22.19
C LYS A 50 10.81 3.08 21.97
N LEU A 51 11.63 3.76 21.15
CA LEU A 51 11.48 5.19 20.89
C LEU A 51 10.18 5.50 20.14
N TYR A 52 9.79 4.67 19.17
CA TYR A 52 8.52 4.81 18.46
C TYR A 52 7.33 4.66 19.40
N ALA A 53 7.35 3.66 20.29
CA ALA A 53 6.28 3.46 21.27
C ALA A 53 6.11 4.68 22.19
N LEU A 54 7.21 5.31 22.63
CA LEU A 54 7.16 6.55 23.41
C LEU A 54 6.60 7.72 22.59
N ARG A 55 7.00 7.84 21.33
CA ARG A 55 6.54 8.93 20.45
C ARG A 55 5.04 8.87 20.18
N ASP A 56 4.50 7.66 20.02
CA ASP A 56 3.09 7.40 19.74
C ASP A 56 2.17 7.92 20.86
N VAL A 57 2.62 7.84 22.11
CA VAL A 57 1.85 8.28 23.29
C VAL A 57 2.22 9.68 23.79
N THR A 58 3.18 10.37 23.16
CA THR A 58 3.64 11.72 23.55
C THR A 58 3.41 12.78 22.47
N GLY A 59 2.74 12.43 21.37
CA GLY A 59 2.45 13.37 20.27
C GLY A 59 3.70 13.80 19.48
N THR A 60 4.81 13.06 19.58
CA THR A 60 6.11 13.39 18.93
C THR A 60 6.39 12.53 17.69
N VAL A 61 5.37 11.88 17.14
CA VAL A 61 5.46 11.16 15.86
C VAL A 61 5.78 12.11 14.68
N PRO A 62 5.11 13.27 14.49
CA PRO A 62 5.26 14.14 13.31
C PRO A 62 6.56 14.96 13.28
N SER A 63 7.71 14.30 13.33
CA SER A 63 9.04 14.91 13.31
C SER A 63 9.89 14.30 12.22
N ILE A 64 10.25 15.09 11.19
CA ILE A 64 11.06 14.64 10.04
C ILE A 64 12.33 13.88 10.47
N PRO A 65 13.19 14.40 11.37
CA PRO A 65 14.42 13.68 11.74
C PRO A 65 14.11 12.33 12.42
N LEU A 66 13.08 12.26 13.27
CA LEU A 66 12.70 11.03 13.97
C LEU A 66 12.01 10.02 13.05
N ILE A 67 11.25 10.48 12.06
CA ILE A 67 10.66 9.62 11.02
C ILE A 67 11.79 9.05 10.14
N ALA A 68 12.70 9.91 9.68
CA ALA A 68 13.80 9.51 8.81
C ALA A 68 14.72 8.47 9.49
N SER A 69 15.14 8.73 10.74
CA SER A 69 15.98 7.79 11.49
C SER A 69 15.25 6.48 11.79
N SER A 70 13.98 6.55 12.15
CA SER A 70 13.16 5.36 12.42
C SER A 70 13.04 4.47 11.19
N VAL A 71 12.63 5.04 10.05
CA VAL A 71 12.47 4.28 8.80
C VAL A 71 13.81 3.71 8.35
N MET A 72 14.85 4.53 8.28
CA MET A 72 16.15 4.12 7.73
C MET A 72 16.90 3.14 8.61
N SER A 73 16.85 3.28 9.94
CA SER A 73 17.54 2.35 10.86
C SER A 73 17.13 0.90 10.61
N LYS A 74 15.83 0.64 10.45
CA LYS A 74 15.31 -0.70 10.14
C LYS A 74 15.76 -1.21 8.78
N LYS A 75 15.73 -0.38 7.74
CA LYS A 75 16.15 -0.78 6.38
C LYS A 75 17.66 -1.04 6.27
N ILE A 76 18.46 -0.29 7.02
CA ILE A 76 19.90 -0.48 7.09
C ILE A 76 20.22 -1.74 7.91
N ALA A 77 19.57 -1.92 9.06
CA ALA A 77 19.75 -3.08 9.93
C ALA A 77 19.32 -4.39 9.26
N SER A 78 18.35 -4.37 8.36
CA SER A 78 17.94 -5.55 7.58
C SER A 78 18.94 -5.93 6.48
N GLY A 79 20.05 -5.21 6.32
CA GLY A 79 21.14 -5.55 5.39
C GLY A 79 20.93 -5.13 3.93
N ALA A 80 19.91 -4.31 3.64
CA ALA A 80 19.62 -3.90 2.26
C ALA A 80 20.77 -3.07 1.66
N GLN A 81 21.29 -3.47 0.49
CA GLN A 81 22.32 -2.73 -0.25
C GLN A 81 21.73 -1.61 -1.12
N ALA A 82 20.50 -1.79 -1.59
CA ALA A 82 19.75 -0.84 -2.40
C ALA A 82 18.35 -0.62 -1.79
N ILE A 83 17.90 0.63 -1.72
CA ILE A 83 16.65 1.02 -1.08
C ILE A 83 15.90 2.00 -2.01
N VAL A 84 14.67 1.64 -2.37
CA VAL A 84 13.70 2.57 -2.97
C VAL A 84 12.72 2.98 -1.87
N LEU A 85 12.57 4.28 -1.65
CA LEU A 85 11.64 4.85 -0.68
C LEU A 85 10.45 5.43 -1.43
N ASP A 86 9.24 5.00 -1.11
CA ASP A 86 8.01 5.57 -1.64
C ASP A 86 7.41 6.53 -0.59
N VAL A 87 7.71 7.83 -0.75
CA VAL A 87 7.33 8.88 0.20
C VAL A 87 6.00 9.49 -0.25
N LYS A 88 4.93 9.07 0.42
CA LYS A 88 3.58 9.56 0.15
C LYS A 88 3.42 11.05 0.52
N VAL A 89 2.65 11.77 -0.28
CA VAL A 89 2.23 13.16 -0.02
C VAL A 89 0.73 13.34 -0.21
N GLY A 90 0.12 14.20 0.60
CA GLY A 90 -1.30 14.54 0.49
C GLY A 90 -2.13 14.15 1.71
N VAL A 91 -3.45 14.23 1.60
CA VAL A 91 -4.36 14.04 2.74
C VAL A 91 -4.25 12.64 3.38
N GLY A 92 -3.98 11.61 2.58
CA GLY A 92 -3.74 10.23 3.04
C GLY A 92 -2.28 9.94 3.41
N ALA A 93 -1.43 10.95 3.57
CA ALA A 93 -0.03 10.78 3.96
C ALA A 93 0.28 11.45 5.30
N PHE A 94 1.45 11.11 5.86
CA PHE A 94 2.02 11.84 7.00
C PHE A 94 2.52 13.23 6.59
N MET A 95 3.02 13.36 5.36
CA MET A 95 3.54 14.62 4.82
C MET A 95 2.44 15.31 4.00
N PRO A 96 1.92 16.47 4.44
CA PRO A 96 0.79 17.10 3.76
C PRO A 96 1.23 17.82 2.48
N THR A 97 2.48 18.27 2.39
CA THR A 97 2.98 19.05 1.26
C THR A 97 4.16 18.37 0.55
N VAL A 98 4.29 18.64 -0.76
CA VAL A 98 5.43 18.15 -1.58
C VAL A 98 6.77 18.66 -1.03
N ALA A 99 6.79 19.87 -0.48
CA ALA A 99 7.98 20.45 0.12
C ALA A 99 8.45 19.66 1.35
N GLU A 100 7.54 19.29 2.25
CA GLU A 100 7.88 18.49 3.43
C GLU A 100 8.24 17.05 3.08
N ALA A 101 7.49 16.43 2.16
CA ALA A 101 7.83 15.12 1.61
C ALA A 101 9.24 15.13 0.98
N THR A 102 9.61 16.21 0.28
CA THR A 102 10.95 16.39 -0.30
C THR A 102 12.02 16.52 0.78
N LYS A 103 11.76 17.26 1.86
CA LYS A 103 12.69 17.38 3.01
C LYS A 103 12.92 16.01 3.66
N LEU A 104 11.87 15.24 3.90
CA LEU A 104 11.95 13.89 4.45
C LEU A 104 12.71 12.94 3.51
N ALA A 105 12.35 12.92 2.23
CA ALA A 105 13.00 12.11 1.20
C ALA A 105 14.51 12.38 1.12
N ARG A 106 14.92 13.66 1.08
CA ARG A 106 16.34 14.06 1.06
C ARG A 106 17.08 13.55 2.29
N ARG A 107 16.50 13.70 3.48
CA ARG A 107 17.12 13.24 4.73
C ARG A 107 17.30 11.72 4.75
N MET A 108 16.31 10.96 4.29
CA MET A 108 16.41 9.50 4.25
C MET A 108 17.45 9.02 3.23
N VAL A 109 17.51 9.66 2.06
CA VAL A 109 18.54 9.41 1.05
C VAL A 109 19.95 9.69 1.60
N GLU A 110 20.13 10.82 2.28
CA GLU A 110 21.40 11.20 2.92
C GLU A 110 21.84 10.16 3.96
N ILE A 111 20.94 9.77 4.88
CA ILE A 111 21.22 8.75 5.90
C ILE A 111 21.65 7.43 5.24
N GLY A 112 20.94 6.99 4.20
CA GLY A 112 21.26 5.77 3.49
C GLY A 112 22.63 5.81 2.82
N ARG A 113 22.97 6.94 2.19
CA ARG A 113 24.30 7.15 1.57
C ARG A 113 25.42 7.15 2.59
N LEU A 114 25.23 7.82 3.74
CA LEU A 114 26.20 7.81 4.85
C LEU A 114 26.42 6.39 5.39
N ALA A 115 25.39 5.54 5.35
CA ALA A 115 25.48 4.11 5.69
C ALA A 115 25.97 3.23 4.52
N GLY A 116 26.49 3.80 3.44
CA GLY A 116 27.03 3.07 2.28
C GLY A 116 25.96 2.35 1.44
N ARG A 117 24.70 2.79 1.48
CA ARG A 117 23.59 2.20 0.73
C ARG A 117 23.24 3.02 -0.50
N LYS A 118 22.83 2.35 -1.59
CA LYS A 118 22.27 3.01 -2.77
C LYS A 118 20.80 3.34 -2.48
N VAL A 119 20.43 4.62 -2.48
CA VAL A 119 19.06 5.03 -2.13
C VAL A 119 18.47 5.96 -3.18
N VAL A 120 17.20 5.75 -3.51
CA VAL A 120 16.37 6.72 -4.23
C VAL A 120 15.04 6.86 -3.51
N ALA A 121 14.47 8.07 -3.52
CA ALA A 121 13.14 8.32 -3.00
C ALA A 121 12.21 8.85 -4.10
N LEU A 122 10.99 8.32 -4.14
CA LEU A 122 9.92 8.67 -5.06
C LEU A 122 8.85 9.37 -4.24
N ILE A 123 8.48 10.59 -4.61
CA ILE A 123 7.40 11.34 -3.98
C ILE A 123 6.13 11.06 -4.78
N SER A 124 5.19 10.32 -4.20
CA SER A 124 3.97 9.88 -4.88
C SER A 124 2.70 10.36 -4.18
N ASP A 125 1.63 10.54 -4.96
CA ASP A 125 0.34 11.02 -4.47
C ASP A 125 -0.33 10.02 -3.53
N MET A 126 -1.04 10.57 -2.54
CA MET A 126 -1.94 9.87 -1.66
C MET A 126 -3.10 10.79 -1.25
N ASN A 127 -3.54 11.67 -2.16
CA ASN A 127 -4.74 12.47 -1.94
C ASN A 127 -6.02 11.64 -2.18
N GLN A 128 -5.90 10.60 -3.00
CA GLN A 128 -6.88 9.53 -3.18
C GLN A 128 -6.23 8.16 -2.96
N PRO A 129 -7.00 7.09 -2.69
CA PRO A 129 -6.46 5.74 -2.65
C PRO A 129 -5.76 5.39 -3.97
N LEU A 130 -4.56 4.81 -3.87
CA LEU A 130 -3.90 4.16 -4.99
C LEU A 130 -4.65 2.88 -5.33
N GLY A 131 -4.93 2.65 -6.62
CA GLY A 131 -5.81 1.54 -7.02
C GLY A 131 -7.27 1.78 -6.62
N HIS A 132 -8.05 0.72 -6.47
CA HIS A 132 -9.49 0.79 -6.16
C HIS A 132 -9.79 0.26 -4.76
N ALA A 133 -9.12 -0.82 -4.34
CA ALA A 133 -9.39 -1.51 -3.09
C ALA A 133 -8.71 -0.84 -1.88
N VAL A 134 -9.46 -0.71 -0.79
CA VAL A 134 -8.96 -0.33 0.53
C VAL A 134 -9.45 -1.35 1.55
N GLY A 135 -8.54 -2.18 2.06
CA GLY A 135 -8.85 -3.29 2.96
C GLY A 135 -7.73 -4.34 3.01
N ASN A 136 -8.08 -5.59 3.29
CA ASN A 136 -7.10 -6.68 3.34
C ASN A 136 -7.27 -7.65 2.16
N ALA A 137 -8.28 -8.53 2.22
CA ALA A 137 -8.57 -9.48 1.15
C ALA A 137 -8.89 -8.78 -0.19
N LEU A 138 -9.56 -7.62 -0.13
CA LEU A 138 -9.85 -6.80 -1.31
C LEU A 138 -8.57 -6.34 -2.02
N GLU A 139 -7.57 -5.91 -1.26
CA GLU A 139 -6.29 -5.44 -1.81
C GLU A 139 -5.40 -6.59 -2.29
N VAL A 140 -5.43 -7.75 -1.61
CA VAL A 140 -4.76 -8.96 -2.13
C VAL A 140 -5.35 -9.35 -3.48
N ARG A 141 -6.69 -9.36 -3.61
CA ARG A 141 -7.36 -9.63 -4.89
C ARG A 141 -6.92 -8.65 -5.98
N GLU A 142 -6.92 -7.34 -5.69
CA GLU A 142 -6.47 -6.33 -6.65
C GLU A 142 -5.00 -6.53 -7.08
N ALA A 143 -4.13 -6.93 -6.15
CA ALA A 143 -2.74 -7.27 -6.46
C ALA A 143 -2.63 -8.51 -7.37
N LEU A 144 -3.44 -9.55 -7.12
CA LEU A 144 -3.49 -10.74 -7.96
C LEU A 144 -4.04 -10.44 -9.36
N ASP A 145 -5.09 -9.63 -9.45
CA ASP A 145 -5.66 -9.18 -10.73
C ASP A 145 -4.61 -8.40 -11.54
N THR A 146 -3.82 -7.55 -10.87
CA THR A 146 -2.72 -6.81 -11.50
C THR A 146 -1.61 -7.73 -12.02
N LEU A 147 -1.25 -8.76 -11.25
CA LEU A 147 -0.27 -9.77 -11.65
C LEU A 147 -0.77 -10.67 -12.79
N ALA A 148 -2.09 -10.79 -12.96
CA ALA A 148 -2.72 -11.49 -14.08
C ALA A 148 -2.89 -10.61 -15.34
N GLY A 149 -2.35 -9.39 -15.35
CA GLY A 149 -2.42 -8.45 -16.47
C GLY A 149 -3.64 -7.51 -16.46
N GLY A 150 -4.48 -7.61 -15.42
CA GLY A 150 -5.58 -6.69 -15.16
C GLY A 150 -5.21 -5.60 -14.16
N GLY A 151 -6.15 -5.31 -13.25
CA GLY A 151 -5.99 -4.35 -12.15
C GLY A 151 -6.11 -2.87 -12.55
N PRO A 152 -6.13 -1.96 -11.58
CA PRO A 152 -6.24 -0.52 -11.83
C PRO A 152 -5.00 0.04 -12.55
N PRO A 153 -5.16 0.87 -13.60
CA PRO A 153 -4.04 1.42 -14.36
C PRO A 153 -3.03 2.22 -13.52
N ASP A 154 -3.50 2.99 -12.54
CA ASP A 154 -2.65 3.80 -11.67
C ASP A 154 -1.81 2.94 -10.72
N PHE A 155 -2.39 1.87 -10.17
CA PHE A 155 -1.66 0.91 -9.33
C PHE A 155 -0.59 0.16 -10.14
N ARG A 156 -0.95 -0.33 -11.34
CA ARG A 156 0.01 -0.97 -12.25
C ARG A 156 1.17 -0.03 -12.60
N GLU A 157 0.87 1.21 -12.97
CA GLU A 157 1.88 2.22 -13.31
C GLU A 157 2.80 2.53 -12.12
N HIS A 158 2.23 2.64 -10.92
CA HIS A 158 2.99 2.88 -9.68
C HIS A 158 3.99 1.76 -9.42
N CYS A 159 3.51 0.51 -9.48
CA CYS A 159 4.35 -0.68 -9.29
C CYS A 159 5.48 -0.77 -10.32
N LEU A 160 5.19 -0.52 -11.60
CA LEU A 160 6.20 -0.53 -12.66
C LEU A 160 7.25 0.56 -12.47
N HIS A 161 6.84 1.76 -12.06
CA HIS A 161 7.75 2.88 -11.80
C HIS A 161 8.71 2.57 -10.63
N VAL A 162 8.16 2.04 -9.53
CA VAL A 162 8.96 1.60 -8.37
C VAL A 162 9.90 0.45 -8.75
N ALA A 163 9.40 -0.58 -9.44
CA ALA A 163 10.19 -1.73 -9.87
C ALA A 163 11.34 -1.33 -10.81
N ALA A 164 11.10 -0.41 -11.75
CA ALA A 164 12.15 0.10 -12.64
C ALA A 164 13.30 0.75 -11.85
N HIS A 165 12.98 1.52 -10.80
CA HIS A 165 13.99 2.09 -9.91
C HIS A 165 14.75 1.04 -9.11
N MET A 166 14.06 0.01 -8.62
CA MET A 166 14.70 -1.12 -7.90
C MET A 166 15.69 -1.84 -8.80
N LEU A 167 15.30 -2.17 -10.03
CA LEU A 167 16.14 -2.87 -11.01
C LEU A 167 17.40 -2.07 -11.39
N VAL A 168 17.27 -0.75 -11.59
CA VAL A 168 18.43 0.12 -11.86
C VAL A 168 19.38 0.16 -10.65
N LEU A 169 18.86 0.36 -9.43
CA LEU A 169 19.70 0.41 -8.24
C LEU A 169 20.43 -0.91 -7.96
N ALA A 170 19.76 -2.03 -8.23
CA ALA A 170 20.33 -3.36 -8.13
C ALA A 170 21.33 -3.69 -9.26
N GLY A 171 21.44 -2.86 -10.30
CA GLY A 171 22.35 -3.09 -11.42
C GLY A 171 21.85 -4.10 -12.45
N HIS A 172 20.55 -4.43 -12.44
CA HIS A 172 19.92 -5.36 -13.39
C HIS A 172 19.44 -4.68 -14.68
N ALA A 173 19.57 -3.36 -14.78
CA ALA A 173 19.26 -2.61 -15.99
C ALA A 173 20.10 -1.34 -16.11
N PRO A 174 20.52 -0.95 -17.33
CA PRO A 174 21.37 0.23 -17.57
C PRO A 174 20.64 1.57 -17.36
N GLY A 175 19.30 1.56 -17.26
CA GLY A 175 18.49 2.76 -17.07
C GLY A 175 17.01 2.44 -16.98
N LEU A 176 16.21 3.45 -16.63
CA LEU A 176 14.78 3.28 -16.30
C LEU A 176 13.96 2.71 -17.46
N ARG A 177 14.26 3.05 -18.72
CA ARG A 177 13.56 2.52 -19.89
C ARG A 177 13.74 1.00 -20.01
N ALA A 178 14.98 0.51 -19.93
CA ALA A 178 15.29 -0.92 -19.99
C ALA A 178 14.73 -1.65 -18.76
N ALA A 179 14.82 -1.04 -17.59
CA ALA A 179 14.29 -1.58 -16.34
C ALA A 179 12.77 -1.75 -16.38
N ARG A 180 12.06 -0.73 -16.89
CA ARG A 180 10.61 -0.77 -17.08
C ARG A 180 10.22 -1.88 -18.05
N ALA A 181 10.86 -1.96 -19.21
CA ALA A 181 10.57 -3.02 -20.19
C ALA A 181 10.79 -4.43 -19.61
N ALA A 182 11.81 -4.61 -18.76
CA ALA A 182 12.03 -5.87 -18.06
C ALA A 182 10.93 -6.20 -17.04
N ALA A 183 10.44 -5.19 -16.29
CA ALA A 183 9.34 -5.36 -15.35
C ALA A 183 8.00 -5.65 -16.06
N GLU A 184 7.71 -4.95 -17.16
CA GLU A 184 6.54 -5.21 -18.01
C GLU A 184 6.59 -6.63 -18.57
N LYS A 185 7.74 -7.05 -19.13
CA LYS A 185 7.93 -8.43 -19.60
C LYS A 185 7.66 -9.48 -18.52
N ALA A 186 8.07 -9.22 -17.27
CA ALA A 186 7.84 -10.16 -16.17
C ALA A 186 6.36 -10.26 -15.74
N LEU A 187 5.59 -9.17 -15.88
CA LEU A 187 4.13 -9.20 -15.72
C LEU A 187 3.49 -9.97 -16.87
N ASP A 188 3.78 -9.56 -18.11
CA ASP A 188 3.11 -10.08 -19.30
C ASP A 188 3.41 -11.57 -19.53
N SER A 189 4.58 -12.05 -19.12
CA SER A 189 4.94 -13.47 -19.21
C SER A 189 4.40 -14.34 -18.07
N GLY A 190 3.73 -13.76 -17.07
CA GLY A 190 3.27 -14.45 -15.86
C GLY A 190 4.37 -14.78 -14.84
N ALA A 191 5.63 -14.40 -15.08
CA ALA A 191 6.74 -14.71 -14.17
C ALA A 191 6.58 -14.05 -12.80
N ALA A 192 6.02 -12.83 -12.76
CA ALA A 192 5.71 -12.14 -11.51
C ALA A 192 4.63 -12.88 -10.69
N ARG A 193 3.61 -13.42 -11.36
CA ARG A 193 2.53 -14.20 -10.74
C ARG A 193 3.07 -15.51 -10.15
N GLU A 194 3.94 -16.22 -10.87
CA GLU A 194 4.59 -17.42 -10.34
C GLU A 194 5.54 -17.12 -9.17
N LYS A 195 6.19 -15.95 -9.16
CA LYS A 195 6.97 -15.53 -8.00
C LYS A 195 6.08 -15.25 -6.77
N MET A 196 4.89 -14.68 -6.96
CA MET A 196 3.90 -14.53 -5.90
C MET A 196 3.42 -15.89 -5.37
N ARG A 197 3.16 -16.86 -6.25
CA ARG A 197 2.83 -18.25 -5.86
C ARG A 197 3.92 -18.87 -5.00
N ALA A 198 5.18 -18.75 -5.41
CA ALA A 198 6.33 -19.26 -4.67
C ALA A 198 6.46 -18.61 -3.27
N LEU A 199 6.23 -17.29 -3.17
CA LEU A 199 6.21 -16.57 -1.90
C LEU A 199 5.10 -17.11 -0.97
N VAL A 200 3.88 -17.21 -1.47
CA VAL A 200 2.72 -17.68 -0.70
C VAL A 200 2.95 -19.11 -0.19
N ALA A 201 3.38 -20.02 -1.06
CA ALA A 201 3.68 -21.40 -0.69
C ALA A 201 4.81 -21.49 0.35
N ALA A 202 5.90 -20.73 0.17
CA ALA A 202 7.04 -20.77 1.08
C ALA A 202 6.69 -20.32 2.50
N GLN A 203 5.71 -19.43 2.63
CA GLN A 203 5.23 -18.93 3.92
C GLN A 203 4.00 -19.67 4.46
N GLY A 204 3.63 -20.80 3.85
CA GLY A 204 2.56 -21.69 4.32
C GLY A 204 1.14 -21.28 3.90
N GLY A 205 1.01 -20.25 3.07
CA GLY A 205 -0.28 -19.81 2.56
C GLY A 205 -0.82 -20.71 1.47
N ASP A 206 -2.14 -20.69 1.30
CA ASP A 206 -2.86 -21.39 0.24
C ASP A 206 -2.55 -20.79 -1.14
N ALA A 207 -1.57 -21.36 -1.82
CA ALA A 207 -1.12 -20.91 -3.14
C ALA A 207 -2.17 -21.07 -4.25
N ALA A 208 -3.26 -21.82 -4.02
CA ALA A 208 -4.35 -21.91 -4.98
C ALA A 208 -5.11 -20.57 -5.12
N VAL A 209 -4.98 -19.67 -4.14
CA VAL A 209 -5.55 -18.30 -4.20
C VAL A 209 -5.06 -17.51 -5.42
N ILE A 210 -3.86 -17.83 -5.93
CA ILE A 210 -3.26 -17.16 -7.08
C ILE A 210 -4.05 -17.42 -8.37
N ASP A 211 -4.70 -18.58 -8.47
CA ASP A 211 -5.55 -18.98 -9.60
C ASP A 211 -7.03 -18.77 -9.32
N ASP A 212 -7.42 -18.89 -8.06
CA ASP A 212 -8.79 -18.68 -7.61
C ASP A 212 -8.84 -17.68 -6.44
N PRO A 213 -8.87 -16.36 -6.73
CA PRO A 213 -9.03 -15.34 -5.70
C PRO A 213 -10.38 -15.40 -4.95
N SER A 214 -11.32 -16.26 -5.37
CA SER A 214 -12.58 -16.46 -4.65
C SER A 214 -12.39 -17.16 -3.29
N ARG A 215 -11.23 -17.81 -3.09
CA ARG A 215 -10.79 -18.42 -1.82
C ARG A 215 -10.43 -17.40 -0.74
N LEU A 216 -10.24 -16.14 -1.11
CA LEU A 216 -10.05 -15.05 -0.14
C LEU A 216 -11.35 -14.79 0.64
N PRO A 217 -11.26 -14.36 1.91
CA PRO A 217 -12.43 -13.97 2.70
C PRO A 217 -13.33 -12.95 1.98
N LYS A 218 -14.65 -13.15 2.08
CA LYS A 218 -15.68 -12.27 1.49
C LYS A 218 -16.65 -11.79 2.56
N ALA A 219 -16.90 -10.49 2.59
CA ALA A 219 -17.88 -9.90 3.49
C ALA A 219 -19.30 -10.38 3.13
N PRO A 220 -20.15 -10.68 4.13
CA PRO A 220 -21.52 -11.13 3.89
C PRO A 220 -22.47 -10.02 3.45
N VAL A 221 -22.15 -8.75 3.75
CA VAL A 221 -22.98 -7.60 3.39
C VAL A 221 -22.20 -6.69 2.45
N ILE A 222 -22.72 -6.48 1.24
CA ILE A 222 -22.08 -5.69 0.20
C ILE A 222 -23.11 -4.71 -0.36
N GLU A 223 -22.78 -3.42 -0.37
CA GLU A 223 -23.63 -2.38 -0.94
C GLU A 223 -22.83 -1.46 -1.87
N MET A 224 -23.30 -1.32 -3.11
CA MET A 224 -22.78 -0.35 -4.06
C MET A 224 -23.49 0.98 -3.88
N VAL A 225 -22.73 2.04 -3.64
CA VAL A 225 -23.22 3.41 -3.59
C VAL A 225 -22.96 4.09 -4.93
N ARG A 226 -24.00 4.71 -5.47
CA ARG A 226 -23.99 5.44 -6.74
C ARG A 226 -24.05 6.95 -6.46
N CYS A 227 -23.62 7.75 -7.42
CA CYS A 227 -23.80 9.20 -7.33
C CYS A 227 -25.20 9.61 -7.79
N ASP A 228 -25.89 10.44 -6.99
CA ASP A 228 -27.23 10.95 -7.31
C ASP A 228 -27.23 11.83 -8.57
N LYS A 229 -26.13 12.55 -8.79
CA LYS A 229 -25.95 13.46 -9.94
C LYS A 229 -24.60 13.19 -10.59
N GLY A 230 -24.57 13.35 -11.92
CA GLY A 230 -23.33 13.33 -12.67
C GLY A 230 -22.46 14.57 -12.42
N GLY A 231 -21.20 14.50 -12.82
CA GLY A 231 -20.22 15.57 -12.64
C GLY A 231 -18.79 15.05 -12.83
N TYR A 232 -17.82 15.83 -12.40
CA TYR A 232 -16.42 15.43 -12.31
C TYR A 232 -16.07 15.13 -10.86
N LEU A 233 -15.38 14.03 -10.59
CA LEU A 233 -14.91 13.72 -9.25
C LEU A 233 -13.79 14.70 -8.87
N ALA A 234 -14.08 15.58 -7.91
CA ALA A 234 -13.15 16.58 -7.40
C ALA A 234 -12.31 16.08 -6.22
N GLN A 235 -12.83 15.11 -5.47
CA GLN A 235 -12.21 14.61 -4.25
C GLN A 235 -12.60 13.16 -4.02
N ALA A 236 -11.62 12.35 -3.61
CA ALA A 236 -11.81 11.04 -3.01
C ALA A 236 -10.84 10.96 -1.82
N ASP A 237 -11.22 11.50 -0.66
CA ASP A 237 -10.33 11.71 0.48
C ASP A 237 -9.76 10.39 1.03
N ALA A 238 -8.49 10.13 0.74
CA ALA A 238 -7.81 8.91 1.14
C ALA A 238 -7.82 8.66 2.66
N ARG A 239 -7.78 9.72 3.48
CA ARG A 239 -7.77 9.58 4.94
C ARG A 239 -9.14 9.18 5.45
N LEU A 240 -10.20 9.83 4.98
CA LEU A 240 -11.57 9.46 5.38
C LEU A 240 -11.94 8.06 4.91
N ILE A 241 -11.54 7.68 3.69
CA ILE A 241 -11.73 6.31 3.17
C ILE A 241 -10.97 5.30 4.04
N GLY A 242 -9.69 5.55 4.34
CA GLY A 242 -8.89 4.67 5.20
C GLY A 242 -9.44 4.56 6.61
N MET A 243 -9.85 5.67 7.24
CA MET A 243 -10.50 5.66 8.55
C MET A 243 -11.83 4.89 8.54
N THR A 244 -12.59 4.98 7.45
CA THR A 244 -13.84 4.23 7.34
C THR A 244 -13.60 2.74 7.16
N ALA A 245 -12.56 2.35 6.41
CA ALA A 245 -12.13 0.95 6.32
C ALA A 245 -11.71 0.39 7.70
N VAL A 246 -11.00 1.18 8.51
CA VAL A 246 -10.68 0.80 9.90
C VAL A 246 -11.94 0.63 10.73
N ALA A 247 -12.90 1.56 10.64
CA ALA A 247 -14.18 1.49 11.35
C ALA A 247 -15.03 0.27 10.94
N LEU A 248 -14.93 -0.16 9.68
CA LEU A 248 -15.54 -1.41 9.20
C LEU A 248 -14.92 -2.66 9.83
N GLY A 249 -13.66 -2.58 10.28
CA GLY A 249 -12.90 -3.70 10.85
C GLY A 249 -11.68 -4.13 10.02
N ALA A 250 -11.36 -3.41 8.93
CA ALA A 250 -10.21 -3.74 8.06
C ALA A 250 -8.86 -3.34 8.67
N GLY A 251 -8.85 -2.75 9.87
CA GLY A 251 -7.62 -2.36 10.56
C GLY A 251 -7.83 -2.28 12.06
N ARG A 252 -6.72 -2.12 12.79
CA ARG A 252 -6.72 -2.12 14.25
C ARG A 252 -6.88 -0.71 14.79
N ALA A 253 -7.85 -0.50 15.67
CA ALA A 253 -7.97 0.75 16.44
C ALA A 253 -6.85 0.84 17.49
N ARG A 254 -6.56 -0.26 18.18
CA ARG A 254 -5.47 -0.43 19.15
C ARG A 254 -4.60 -1.62 18.78
N LYS A 255 -3.36 -1.62 19.26
CA LYS A 255 -2.44 -2.74 19.05
C LYS A 255 -3.04 -4.02 19.67
N GLY A 256 -3.17 -5.07 18.86
CA GLY A 256 -3.72 -6.36 19.28
C GLY A 256 -5.19 -6.59 18.93
N ASP A 257 -5.94 -5.55 18.56
CA ASP A 257 -7.34 -5.70 18.16
C ASP A 257 -7.46 -6.60 16.92
N PRO A 258 -8.46 -7.50 16.84
CA PRO A 258 -8.65 -8.38 15.69
C PRO A 258 -8.98 -7.57 14.44
N ILE A 259 -8.66 -8.14 13.28
CA ILE A 259 -9.00 -7.59 11.97
C ILE A 259 -9.98 -8.55 11.31
N ASP A 260 -11.01 -8.01 10.68
CA ASP A 260 -11.80 -8.74 9.70
C ASP A 260 -11.16 -8.52 8.32
N PRO A 261 -10.54 -9.54 7.71
CA PRO A 261 -9.85 -9.35 6.43
C PRO A 261 -10.81 -9.17 5.25
N SER A 262 -12.10 -9.50 5.43
CA SER A 262 -13.10 -9.57 4.36
C SER A 262 -13.75 -8.21 4.05
N VAL A 263 -13.69 -7.27 4.99
CA VAL A 263 -14.34 -5.95 4.92
C VAL A 263 -13.41 -4.89 4.29
N GLY A 264 -14.03 -3.79 3.86
CA GLY A 264 -13.32 -2.65 3.29
C GLY A 264 -14.16 -1.90 2.27
N ILE A 265 -13.50 -1.13 1.41
CA ILE A 265 -14.12 -0.24 0.44
C ILE A 265 -13.47 -0.45 -0.92
N VAL A 266 -14.26 -0.57 -1.97
CA VAL A 266 -13.78 -0.54 -3.36
C VAL A 266 -14.23 0.76 -3.99
N VAL A 267 -13.29 1.62 -4.38
CA VAL A 267 -13.54 2.90 -5.03
C VAL A 267 -13.64 2.70 -6.55
N HIS A 268 -14.69 3.20 -7.18
CA HIS A 268 -14.95 2.97 -8.62
C HIS A 268 -14.58 4.14 -9.53
N ALA A 269 -14.17 5.27 -8.94
CA ALA A 269 -13.86 6.49 -9.67
C ALA A 269 -12.66 7.23 -9.05
N LYS A 270 -11.87 7.87 -9.89
CA LYS A 270 -10.67 8.64 -9.52
C LYS A 270 -10.89 10.13 -9.77
N VAL A 271 -10.16 10.97 -9.04
CA VAL A 271 -10.20 12.42 -9.20
C VAL A 271 -9.89 12.77 -10.66
N GLY A 272 -10.76 13.59 -11.26
CA GLY A 272 -10.73 13.94 -12.68
C GLY A 272 -11.71 13.14 -13.54
N ASP A 273 -12.21 12.00 -13.06
CA ASP A 273 -13.18 11.19 -13.81
C ASP A 273 -14.51 11.91 -13.98
N ARG A 274 -15.10 11.79 -15.18
CA ARG A 274 -16.46 12.26 -15.47
C ARG A 274 -17.46 11.15 -15.20
N LEU A 275 -18.34 11.35 -14.22
CA LEU A 275 -19.40 10.44 -13.84
C LEU A 275 -20.75 10.90 -14.40
N ARG A 276 -21.56 9.94 -14.85
CA ARG A 276 -22.99 10.16 -15.14
C ARG A 276 -23.78 10.02 -13.85
N ALA A 277 -25.02 10.52 -13.82
CA ALA A 277 -25.93 10.19 -12.73
C ALA A 277 -26.10 8.66 -12.64
N GLU A 278 -26.25 8.13 -11.42
CA GLU A 278 -26.32 6.71 -11.11
C GLU A 278 -25.04 5.91 -11.40
N ALA A 279 -23.93 6.56 -11.73
CA ALA A 279 -22.65 5.86 -11.87
C ALA A 279 -22.17 5.33 -10.51
N PRO A 280 -21.58 4.11 -10.44
CA PRO A 280 -20.96 3.60 -9.22
C PRO A 280 -19.87 4.54 -8.72
N LEU A 281 -19.89 4.84 -7.42
CA LEU A 281 -18.89 5.70 -6.77
C LEU A 281 -17.95 4.88 -5.88
N TYR A 282 -18.52 4.04 -5.03
CA TYR A 282 -17.78 3.06 -4.23
C TYR A 282 -18.70 1.90 -3.82
N THR A 283 -18.11 0.76 -3.46
CA THR A 283 -18.79 -0.38 -2.84
C THR A 283 -18.27 -0.59 -1.43
N LEU A 284 -19.17 -0.74 -0.47
CA LEU A 284 -18.87 -1.10 0.90
C LEU A 284 -18.97 -2.61 1.08
N HIS A 285 -17.98 -3.19 1.77
CA HIS A 285 -17.95 -4.59 2.19
C HIS A 285 -17.93 -4.60 3.73
N ALA A 286 -18.96 -5.16 4.36
CA ALA A 286 -19.15 -5.11 5.81
C ALA A 286 -19.53 -6.49 6.40
N SER A 287 -19.17 -6.70 7.67
CA SER A 287 -19.50 -7.92 8.42
C SER A 287 -20.99 -8.03 8.74
N ASP A 288 -21.68 -6.89 8.84
CA ASP A 288 -23.08 -6.81 9.24
C ASP A 288 -23.75 -5.52 8.72
N PRO A 289 -25.09 -5.45 8.69
CA PRO A 289 -25.83 -4.30 8.18
C PRO A 289 -25.64 -3.00 8.99
N GLU A 290 -25.42 -3.07 10.30
CA GLU A 290 -25.28 -1.86 11.14
C GLU A 290 -23.95 -1.16 10.86
N LYS A 291 -22.86 -1.91 10.79
CA LYS A 291 -21.56 -1.36 10.36
C LYS A 291 -21.61 -0.80 8.95
N LEU A 292 -22.36 -1.43 8.05
CA LEU A 292 -22.53 -0.92 6.68
C LEU A 292 -23.19 0.46 6.70
N ARG A 293 -24.30 0.63 7.44
CA ARG A 293 -25.00 1.92 7.56
C ARG A 293 -24.10 3.00 8.14
N ALA A 294 -23.36 2.69 9.21
CA ALA A 294 -22.42 3.62 9.82
C ALA A 294 -21.29 4.03 8.84
N ALA A 295 -20.69 3.06 8.16
CA ALA A 295 -19.65 3.31 7.17
C ALA A 295 -20.15 4.14 5.99
N ARG A 296 -21.39 3.93 5.53
CA ARG A 296 -22.01 4.73 4.47
C ARG A 296 -22.08 6.21 4.83
N GLN A 297 -22.49 6.52 6.06
CA GLN A 297 -22.54 7.91 6.54
C GLN A 297 -21.13 8.50 6.69
N GLN A 298 -20.18 7.70 7.20
CA GLN A 298 -18.81 8.16 7.46
C GLN A 298 -18.00 8.43 6.18
N VAL A 299 -18.15 7.58 5.14
CA VAL A 299 -17.35 7.71 3.91
C VAL A 299 -17.95 8.72 2.92
N ALA A 300 -19.25 9.00 2.97
CA ALA A 300 -19.91 9.94 2.06
C ALA A 300 -19.17 11.28 1.88
N PRO A 301 -18.71 12.00 2.94
CA PRO A 301 -17.98 13.26 2.78
C PRO A 301 -16.59 13.13 2.13
N ALA A 302 -16.05 11.92 1.99
CA ALA A 302 -14.79 11.70 1.29
C ALA A 302 -14.90 12.00 -0.20
N PHE A 303 -16.10 11.86 -0.77
CA PHE A 303 -16.34 12.02 -2.20
C PHE A 303 -17.04 13.35 -2.50
N LYS A 304 -16.47 14.15 -3.40
CA LYS A 304 -17.10 15.40 -3.86
C LYS A 304 -17.14 15.48 -5.37
N LEU A 305 -18.33 15.75 -5.90
CA LEU A 305 -18.55 15.98 -7.32
C LEU A 305 -18.72 17.47 -7.60
N THR A 306 -18.29 17.89 -8.79
CA THR A 306 -18.44 19.27 -9.27
C THR A 306 -18.88 19.28 -10.73
N SER A 307 -19.48 20.38 -11.19
CA SER A 307 -19.84 20.58 -12.59
C SER A 307 -18.66 20.99 -13.47
N ARG A 308 -17.55 21.44 -12.87
CA ARG A 308 -16.35 21.90 -13.58
C ARG A 308 -15.40 20.74 -13.85
N VAL A 309 -14.67 20.79 -14.97
CA VAL A 309 -13.61 19.83 -15.25
C VAL A 309 -12.55 19.90 -14.14
N VAL A 310 -12.15 18.73 -13.63
CA VAL A 310 -11.07 18.58 -12.64
C VAL A 310 -9.92 17.86 -13.32
N GLN A 311 -8.69 18.32 -13.11
CA GLN A 311 -7.52 17.63 -13.64
C GLN A 311 -7.20 16.39 -12.78
N PRO A 312 -6.83 15.25 -13.39
CA PRO A 312 -6.34 14.10 -12.65
C PRO A 312 -5.14 14.45 -11.77
N LEU A 313 -5.04 13.77 -10.63
CA LEU A 313 -3.88 13.89 -9.75
C LEU A 313 -2.66 13.23 -10.39
N PRO A 314 -1.46 13.80 -10.28
CA PRO A 314 -0.24 13.14 -10.75
C PRO A 314 0.06 11.92 -9.87
N LEU A 315 0.55 10.83 -10.44
CA LEU A 315 0.94 9.66 -9.67
C LEU A 315 2.25 9.89 -8.87
N PHE A 316 3.20 10.59 -9.50
CA PHE A 316 4.48 10.98 -8.91
C PHE A 316 4.72 12.47 -9.10
N TYR A 317 5.21 13.13 -8.06
CA TYR A 317 5.59 14.54 -8.08
C TYR A 317 7.08 14.72 -8.37
N ARG A 318 7.94 13.84 -7.83
CA ARG A 318 9.40 14.02 -7.90
C ARG A 318 10.17 12.75 -7.56
N THR A 319 11.34 12.60 -8.17
CA THR A 319 12.39 11.67 -7.72
C THR A 319 13.50 12.44 -7.01
N VAL A 320 13.92 11.96 -5.83
CA VAL A 320 15.06 12.45 -5.07
C VAL A 320 16.14 11.38 -5.08
N ARG A 321 17.34 11.73 -5.56
CA ARG A 321 18.46 10.80 -5.69
C ARG A 321 19.55 11.08 -4.71
#